data_AF-A0A524JLT7-F1
#
_entry.id   AF-A0A524JLT7-F1
#
_cell.length_a   1.000
_cell.length_b   1.000
_cell.length_c   1.000
_cell.angle_alpha   90.00
_cell.angle_beta   90.00
_cell.angle_gamma   90.00
#
_symmetry.space_group_name_H-M   'P 1'
#
loop_
_entity.id
_entity.type
_entity.pdbx_description
1 polymer ?
#
loop_
_entity_poly.entity_id
_entity_poly.type
_entity_poly.pdbx_seq_one_letter_code
_entity_poly.pdbx_strand_id
1 'polypeptide(L)'
;MFSVTTKAASEIKKLLAEENIPEGVLRVRVVPGGCSGFSYEMGFDDEIEKSDEIIESDGVRVAIDELSYPYLEGSVLDFNDGLNG
;
A
#
# COMPACT_ATOMS: atom_id res chain seq x y z
N MET A 1 -7.83 10.58 6.64
CA MET A 1 -6.50 9.97 6.83
C MET A 1 -6.56 8.53 6.35
N PHE A 2 -5.66 8.15 5.45
CA PHE A 2 -5.49 6.76 5.02
C PHE A 2 -5.05 5.87 6.20
N SER A 3 -5.52 4.64 6.27
CA SER A 3 -5.16 3.71 7.36
C SER A 3 -4.99 2.29 6.86
N VAL A 4 -4.28 1.47 7.62
CA VAL A 4 -3.99 0.07 7.30
C VAL A 4 -4.53 -0.80 8.42
N THR A 5 -5.30 -1.84 8.10
CA THR A 5 -5.76 -2.80 9.11
C THR A 5 -4.60 -3.65 9.63
N THR A 6 -4.70 -4.14 10.87
CA THR A 6 -3.69 -5.05 11.43
C THR A 6 -3.51 -6.33 10.60
N LYS A 7 -4.58 -6.79 9.93
CA LYS A 7 -4.52 -7.93 9.02
C LYS A 7 -3.67 -7.62 7.78
N ALA A 8 -3.90 -6.46 7.15
CA ALA A 8 -3.09 -5.99 6.04
C ALA A 8 -1.62 -5.78 6.45
N ALA A 9 -1.38 -5.12 7.59
CA ALA A 9 -0.02 -4.91 8.09
C ALA A 9 0.72 -6.23 8.33
N SER A 10 0.05 -7.25 8.90
CA SER A 10 0.64 -8.56 9.12
C SER A 10 1.01 -9.26 7.81
N GLU A 11 0.15 -9.18 6.79
CA GLU A 11 0.44 -9.78 5.48
C GLU A 11 1.56 -9.03 4.76
N ILE A 12 1.58 -7.70 4.83
CA ILE A 12 2.67 -6.88 4.26
C ILE A 12 4.03 -7.30 4.82
N LYS A 13 4.15 -7.47 6.15
CA LYS A 13 5.41 -7.95 6.77
C LYS A 13 5.84 -9.31 6.25
N LYS A 14 4.88 -10.22 6.14
CA LYS A 14 5.13 -11.58 5.67
C LYS A 14 5.65 -11.55 4.24
N LEU A 15 5.00 -10.82 3.36
CA LEU A 15 5.39 -10.70 1.96
C LEU A 15 6.75 -10.00 1.79
N LEU A 16 7.02 -8.94 2.56
CA LEU A 16 8.35 -8.29 2.57
C LEU A 16 9.48 -9.24 3.00
N ALA A 17 9.21 -10.11 3.98
CA ALA A 17 10.16 -11.14 4.40
C ALA A 17 10.36 -12.22 3.33
N GLU A 18 9.31 -12.63 2.63
CA GLU A 18 9.37 -13.59 1.51
C GLU A 18 10.19 -13.03 0.32
N GLU A 19 10.03 -11.73 0.03
CA GLU A 19 10.78 -11.01 -1.02
C GLU A 19 12.22 -10.63 -0.59
N ASN A 20 12.66 -11.01 0.62
CA ASN A 20 13.98 -10.69 1.18
C ASN A 20 14.29 -9.17 1.30
N ILE A 21 13.25 -8.36 1.48
CA ILE A 21 13.33 -6.90 1.69
C ILE A 21 12.59 -6.52 3.00
N PRO A 22 13.06 -6.97 4.18
CA PRO A 22 12.35 -6.77 5.45
C PRO A 22 12.18 -5.29 5.83
N GLU A 23 13.05 -4.43 5.31
CA GLU A 23 12.99 -2.96 5.48
C GLU A 23 12.27 -2.28 4.31
N GLY A 24 11.67 -3.03 3.38
CA GLY A 24 10.94 -2.46 2.27
C GLY A 24 9.63 -1.77 2.68
N VAL A 25 8.94 -1.23 1.69
CA VAL A 25 7.65 -0.56 1.84
C VAL A 25 6.64 -1.18 0.88
N LEU A 26 5.37 -1.17 1.27
CA LEU A 26 4.30 -1.36 0.30
C LEU A 26 4.06 -0.01 -0.38
N ARG A 27 4.18 0.04 -1.70
CA ARG A 27 3.86 1.21 -2.50
C ARG A 27 2.46 1.10 -3.08
N VAL A 28 1.66 2.16 -2.93
CA VAL A 28 0.30 2.24 -3.49
C VAL A 28 0.23 3.44 -4.44
N ARG A 29 -0.19 3.19 -5.67
CA ARG A 29 -0.38 4.21 -6.71
C ARG A 29 -1.79 4.17 -7.27
N VAL A 30 -2.33 5.33 -7.62
CA VAL A 30 -3.58 5.48 -8.37
C VAL A 30 -3.21 5.83 -9.80
N VAL A 31 -3.46 4.91 -10.72
CA VAL A 31 -3.18 5.11 -12.14
C VAL A 31 -4.48 5.32 -12.92
N PRO A 32 -4.47 6.13 -13.99
CA PRO A 32 -5.61 6.23 -14.89
C PRO A 32 -5.98 4.84 -15.41
N GLY A 33 -7.21 4.42 -15.16
CA GLY A 33 -7.76 3.18 -15.68
C GLY A 33 -8.30 3.36 -17.10
N GLY A 34 -8.89 2.29 -17.64
CA GLY A 34 -9.68 2.37 -18.87
C GLY A 34 -10.97 3.18 -18.69
N CYS A 35 -12.05 2.82 -19.39
CA CYS A 35 -13.33 3.55 -19.36
C CYS A 35 -13.96 3.76 -17.96
N SER A 36 -13.43 3.09 -16.92
CA SER A 36 -13.94 3.09 -15.55
C SER A 36 -13.28 4.10 -14.61
N GLY A 37 -12.31 4.90 -15.07
CA GLY A 37 -11.73 6.02 -14.30
C GLY A 37 -10.32 5.76 -13.76
N PHE A 38 -10.18 4.94 -12.71
CA PHE A 38 -8.90 4.72 -12.01
C PHE A 38 -8.68 3.27 -11.60
N SER A 39 -7.42 2.87 -11.55
CA SER A 39 -6.96 1.58 -11.02
C SER A 39 -5.97 1.82 -9.87
N TYR A 40 -5.93 0.89 -8.93
CA TYR A 40 -4.95 0.90 -7.84
C TYR A 40 -3.85 -0.11 -8.15
N GLU A 41 -2.61 0.37 -8.19
CA GLU A 41 -1.43 -0.47 -8.32
C GLU A 41 -0.72 -0.56 -6.98
N MET A 42 -0.34 -1.78 -6.61
CA MET A 42 0.37 -2.08 -5.38
C MET A 42 1.60 -2.90 -5.69
N GLY A 43 2.73 -2.60 -5.05
CA GLY A 43 3.97 -3.35 -5.21
C GLY A 43 4.89 -3.12 -4.01
N PHE A 44 5.91 -3.97 -3.86
CA PHE A 44 6.94 -3.76 -2.87
C PHE A 44 8.12 -3.01 -3.46
N ASP A 45 8.71 -2.15 -2.65
CA ASP A 45 9.83 -1.30 -3.01
C ASP A 45 10.83 -1.28 -1.84
N ASP A 46 12.12 -1.19 -2.11
CA ASP A 46 13.17 -1.04 -1.10
C ASP A 46 13.55 0.42 -0.87
N GLU A 47 13.02 1.35 -1.68
CA GLU A 47 13.27 2.78 -1.58
C GLU A 47 12.02 3.61 -1.25
N ILE A 48 12.24 4.66 -0.46
CA ILE A 48 11.27 5.73 -0.19
C ILE A 48 11.69 6.96 -0.98
N GLU A 49 10.78 7.50 -1.78
CA GLU A 49 10.99 8.73 -2.53
C GLU A 49 10.65 9.96 -1.67
N LYS A 50 11.26 11.11 -1.98
CA LYS A 50 11.06 12.34 -1.19
C LYS A 50 9.64 12.91 -1.27
N SER A 51 8.92 12.59 -2.35
CA SER A 51 7.54 12.99 -2.60
C SER A 51 6.53 11.97 -2.07
N ASP A 52 6.99 10.89 -1.45
CA ASP A 52 6.07 9.90 -0.87
C ASP A 52 5.50 10.42 0.45
N GLU A 53 4.19 10.26 0.61
CA GLU A 53 3.55 10.28 1.90
C GLU A 53 3.72 8.90 2.54
N ILE A 54 4.33 8.86 3.73
CA ILE A 54 4.61 7.63 4.46
C ILE A 54 3.61 7.41 5.57
N ILE A 55 2.86 6.31 5.45
CA ILE A 55 1.93 5.85 6.47
C ILE A 55 2.57 4.69 7.23
N GLU A 56 2.85 4.90 8.52
CA GLU A 56 3.33 3.86 9.42
C GLU A 56 2.16 3.25 10.18
N SER A 57 2.02 1.92 10.12
CA SER A 57 0.98 1.21 10.86
C SER A 57 1.47 -0.15 11.29
N ASP A 58 1.29 -0.51 12.57
CA ASP A 58 1.66 -1.81 13.11
C ASP A 58 3.10 -2.25 12.76
N GLY A 59 4.05 -1.32 12.57
CA GLY A 59 5.44 -1.60 12.20
C GLY A 59 5.66 -1.97 10.72
N VAL A 60 4.73 -1.65 9.83
CA VAL A 60 4.97 -1.57 8.38
C VAL A 60 4.92 -0.13 7.90
N ARG A 61 5.53 0.11 6.74
CA ARG A 61 5.50 1.39 6.04
C ARG A 61 4.78 1.22 4.71
N VAL A 62 3.86 2.13 4.45
CA VAL A 62 3.18 2.26 3.16
C VAL A 62 3.58 3.59 2.53
N ALA A 63 4.13 3.55 1.33
CA ALA A 63 4.49 4.71 0.54
C ALA A 63 3.38 5.02 -0.47
N ILE A 64 2.89 6.25 -0.47
CA ILE A 64 1.89 6.73 -1.42
C ILE A 64 2.47 7.94 -2.13
N ASP A 65 2.55 7.92 -3.45
CA ASP A 65 3.08 9.06 -4.19
C ASP A 65 2.16 10.29 -4.04
N GLU A 66 2.75 11.49 -4.10
CA GLU A 66 2.04 12.76 -3.90
C GLU A 66 0.78 12.93 -4.77
N LEU A 67 0.76 12.35 -5.98
CA LEU A 67 -0.37 12.45 -6.90
C LEU A 67 -1.51 11.52 -6.51
N SER A 68 -1.19 10.37 -5.90
CA SER A 68 -2.14 9.36 -5.45
C SER A 68 -2.77 9.69 -4.10
N TYR A 69 -2.05 10.37 -3.21
CA TYR A 69 -2.51 10.60 -1.83
C TYR A 69 -3.91 11.25 -1.73
N PRO A 70 -4.25 12.30 -2.50
CA PRO A 70 -5.58 12.92 -2.43
C PRO A 70 -6.73 11.97 -2.80
N TYR A 71 -6.47 10.95 -3.63
CA TYR A 71 -7.48 9.96 -4.03
C TYR A 71 -7.67 8.87 -2.98
N LEU A 72 -6.68 8.69 -2.10
CA LEU A 72 -6.66 7.66 -1.05
C LEU A 72 -7.00 8.22 0.33
N GLU A 73 -7.21 9.52 0.44
CA GLU A 73 -7.52 10.16 1.72
C GLU A 73 -8.81 9.59 2.33
N GLY A 74 -8.69 9.02 3.54
CA GLY A 74 -9.83 8.43 4.26
C GLY A 74 -10.12 6.98 3.90
N SER A 75 -9.38 6.40 2.96
CA SER A 75 -9.46 4.98 2.62
C SER A 75 -8.80 4.09 3.69
N VAL A 76 -9.22 2.83 3.71
CA VAL A 76 -8.65 1.79 4.59
C VAL A 76 -8.09 0.68 3.71
N LEU A 77 -6.80 0.39 3.85
CA LEU A 77 -6.16 -0.76 3.24
C LEU A 77 -6.39 -1.99 4.11
N ASP A 78 -7.07 -3.00 3.56
CA ASP A 78 -7.35 -4.27 4.21
C ASP A 78 -6.87 -5.45 3.34
N PHE A 79 -6.56 -6.58 3.99
CA PHE A 79 -6.15 -7.80 3.30
C PHE A 79 -7.26 -8.86 3.39
N ASN A 80 -7.75 -9.28 2.24
CA ASN A 80 -8.70 -10.38 2.11
C ASN A 80 -8.00 -11.54 1.41
N ASP A 81 -8.03 -12.73 2.03
CA ASP A 81 -7.39 -13.97 1.52
C ASP A 81 -8.13 -14.58 0.32
N GLY A 82 -9.19 -13.92 -0.15
CA GLY A 82 -9.87 -14.28 -1.39
C GLY A 82 -10.75 -15.51 -1.27
N LEU A 83 -10.93 -16.10 -0.08
CA LEU A 83 -11.96 -17.13 0.17
C LEU A 83 -13.33 -16.49 0.45
N ASN A 84 -13.77 -15.63 -0.47
CA ASN A 84 -15.18 -15.29 -0.61
C ASN A 84 -15.69 -15.98 -1.88
N GLY A 85 -15.92 -17.29 -1.73
CA GLY A 85 -16.60 -18.19 -2.64
C GLY A 85 -17.12 -19.40 -1.87
#